data_AF-A0A8G0KVG5-F1
#
_entry.id   AF-A0A8G0KVG5-F1
#
_cell.length_a   1.000
_cell.length_b   1.000
_cell.length_c   1.000
_cell.angle_alpha   90.00
_cell.angle_beta   90.00
_cell.angle_gamma   90.00
#
_symmetry.space_group_name_H-M   'P 1'
#
loop_
_entity.id
_entity.type
_entity.pdbx_description
1 polymer ?
#
loop_
_entity_poly.entity_id
_entity_poly.type
_entity_poly.pdbx_seq_one_letter_code
_entity_poly.pdbx_strand_id
1 'polypeptide(L)'
;MLKKNELNSLFNLFVPVLEEIKNEADISKFNIPILVYTGDQNNLPTIFERLNSKGTQLSKYQIYAATWSSYSTISILNREITENIKKKYDRLLEEGYEVENYDGSPRSFYSSQFSYFEYLFGLGKHLCQKYEYLFKDSSKVEQEDSIGFNLVNICLGLAFNEMDKLPEHLSKYSLSDFESKLLDSVDITYNLLKGFISLKMNKQKRIPINHTEFQIISIIGKIFHSKYDTNLSIKSEWNEKHINLKNNIPYHYLYDIIREHWKGSGDSKAYSIIFSTRYETQIPKNTWKNVFEEWLVNELDKKEKQRVGVNDKAILFLKYLYTHSLSAYEEISDKQFDIEHLIPVDRLKNYATKNNGLPISALPNLCLLETKLNREKGNDTFYEHFDNLVSLGEFTIEQAQKEIQNIEKYTYTSKNDLSFVNNINQSNYISFLKNRHNKIVDLFFEANNIV
;
A
#
# COMPACT_ATOMS: atom_id res chain seq x y z
N MET A 1 29.04 -57.10 -29.51
CA MET A 1 30.01 -56.07 -29.92
C MET A 1 29.92 -55.92 -31.43
N LEU A 2 29.49 -54.75 -31.91
CA LEU A 2 29.50 -54.45 -33.35
C LEU A 2 30.93 -54.58 -33.87
N LYS A 3 31.10 -55.16 -35.06
CA LYS A 3 32.43 -55.29 -35.66
C LYS A 3 32.95 -53.87 -35.96
N LYS A 4 34.26 -53.62 -35.82
CA LYS A 4 34.88 -52.30 -36.04
C LYS A 4 34.47 -51.62 -37.35
N ASN A 5 34.20 -52.42 -38.40
CA ASN A 5 33.74 -51.94 -39.69
C ASN A 5 32.28 -51.45 -39.69
N GLU A 6 31.41 -52.05 -38.87
CA GLU A 6 30.01 -51.61 -38.70
C GLU A 6 29.94 -50.31 -37.90
N LEU A 7 30.80 -50.15 -36.89
CA LEU A 7 30.96 -48.91 -36.12
C LEU A 7 31.49 -47.76 -36.97
N ASN A 8 32.47 -48.01 -37.84
CA ASN A 8 32.98 -47.01 -38.78
C ASN A 8 31.93 -46.61 -39.83
N SER A 9 31.14 -47.58 -40.32
CA SER A 9 30.03 -47.30 -41.24
C SER A 9 28.96 -46.42 -40.58
N LEU A 10 28.59 -46.74 -39.33
CA LEU A 10 27.64 -45.95 -38.55
C LEU A 10 28.17 -44.53 -38.31
N PHE A 11 29.44 -44.39 -37.90
CA PHE A 11 30.07 -43.09 -37.67
C PHE A 11 30.09 -42.23 -38.94
N ASN A 12 30.45 -42.82 -40.08
CA ASN A 12 30.45 -42.12 -41.37
C ASN A 12 29.04 -41.69 -41.83
N LEU A 13 27.98 -42.36 -41.34
CA LEU A 13 26.59 -41.97 -41.58
C LEU A 13 26.18 -40.75 -40.73
N PHE A 14 26.76 -40.59 -39.53
CA PHE A 14 26.49 -39.48 -38.63
C PHE A 14 27.33 -38.23 -38.91
N VAL A 15 28.52 -38.36 -39.51
CA VAL A 15 29.40 -37.22 -39.83
C VAL A 15 28.68 -36.13 -40.63
N PRO A 16 27.96 -36.43 -41.73
CA PRO A 16 27.24 -35.40 -42.50
C PRO A 16 26.16 -34.69 -41.67
N VAL A 17 25.43 -35.43 -40.81
CA VAL A 17 24.40 -34.87 -39.93
C VAL A 17 25.02 -33.94 -38.89
N LEU A 18 26.17 -34.30 -38.32
CA LEU A 18 26.91 -33.45 -37.39
C LEU A 18 27.46 -32.19 -38.08
N GLU A 19 27.92 -32.30 -39.33
CA GLU A 19 28.36 -31.15 -40.12
C GLU A 19 27.19 -30.22 -40.47
N GLU A 20 26.02 -30.77 -40.79
CA GLU A 20 24.80 -29.99 -41.05
C GLU A 20 24.33 -29.26 -39.79
N ILE A 21 24.24 -29.95 -38.65
CA ILE A 21 23.93 -29.32 -37.35
C ILE A 21 24.95 -28.24 -37.02
N LYS A 22 26.24 -28.49 -37.24
CA LYS A 22 27.31 -27.50 -36.98
C LYS A 22 27.16 -26.28 -37.89
N ASN A 23 26.77 -26.46 -39.15
CA ASN A 23 26.57 -25.37 -40.09
C ASN A 23 25.30 -24.56 -39.79
N GLU A 24 24.21 -25.20 -39.37
CA GLU A 24 22.97 -24.52 -38.98
C GLU A 24 23.07 -23.84 -37.61
N ALA A 25 23.84 -24.41 -36.69
CA ALA A 25 24.13 -23.83 -35.37
C ALA A 25 25.28 -22.80 -35.40
N ASP A 26 25.86 -22.51 -36.58
CA ASP A 26 26.92 -21.53 -36.74
C ASP A 26 26.38 -20.10 -36.61
N ILE A 27 26.28 -19.63 -35.37
CA ILE A 27 25.83 -18.28 -35.05
C ILE A 27 26.83 -17.18 -35.44
N SER A 28 28.06 -17.52 -35.89
CA SER A 28 29.07 -16.53 -36.27
C SER A 28 28.67 -15.71 -37.52
N LYS A 29 27.74 -16.26 -38.32
CA LYS A 29 27.19 -15.59 -39.51
C LYS A 29 25.99 -14.69 -39.21
N PHE A 30 25.49 -14.69 -37.97
CA PHE A 30 24.41 -13.81 -37.57
C PHE A 30 24.95 -12.40 -37.34
N ASN A 31 24.47 -11.44 -38.14
CA ASN A 31 24.69 -10.03 -37.87
C ASN A 31 23.80 -9.63 -36.69
N ILE A 32 24.39 -9.56 -35.49
CA ILE A 32 23.69 -9.04 -34.32
C ILE A 32 23.60 -7.51 -34.47
N PRO A 33 22.39 -6.92 -34.59
CA PRO A 33 22.26 -5.48 -34.66
C PRO A 33 22.65 -4.88 -33.31
N ILE A 34 23.73 -4.10 -33.29
CA ILE A 34 24.16 -3.35 -32.11
C ILE A 34 23.57 -1.95 -32.21
N LEU A 35 22.77 -1.57 -31.21
CA LEU A 35 22.28 -0.21 -31.08
C LEU A 35 23.17 0.51 -30.06
N VAL A 36 23.98 1.45 -30.55
CA VAL A 36 24.84 2.29 -29.71
C VAL A 36 24.09 3.58 -29.42
N TYR A 37 23.73 3.79 -28.15
CA TYR A 37 23.17 5.05 -27.67
C TYR A 37 24.27 5.87 -26.98
N THR A 38 24.40 7.14 -27.35
CA THR A 38 25.47 8.05 -26.90
C THR A 38 24.96 9.23 -26.07
N GLY A 39 23.72 9.18 -25.58
CA GLY A 39 23.14 10.23 -24.73
C GLY A 39 23.20 9.90 -23.23
N ASP A 40 22.47 10.68 -22.42
CA ASP A 40 22.39 10.48 -20.96
C ASP A 40 21.89 9.07 -20.61
N GLN A 41 22.63 8.38 -19.75
CA GLN A 41 22.36 7.03 -19.23
C GLN A 41 21.00 6.96 -18.52
N ASN A 42 20.52 8.06 -17.94
CA ASN A 42 19.20 8.16 -17.31
C ASN A 42 18.05 7.88 -18.29
N ASN A 43 18.27 8.02 -19.59
CA ASN A 43 17.26 7.71 -20.61
C ASN A 43 17.24 6.23 -21.00
N LEU A 44 18.22 5.42 -20.56
CA LEU A 44 18.30 4.00 -20.92
C LEU A 44 17.00 3.24 -20.61
N PRO A 45 16.35 3.40 -19.43
CA PRO A 45 15.08 2.71 -19.18
C PRO A 45 14.01 3.03 -20.22
N THR A 46 13.83 4.31 -20.55
CA THR A 46 12.84 4.76 -21.54
C THR A 46 13.18 4.29 -22.96
N ILE A 47 14.47 4.23 -23.31
CA ILE A 47 14.94 3.75 -24.62
C ILE A 47 14.70 2.25 -24.73
N PHE A 48 15.06 1.47 -23.71
CA PHE A 48 14.84 0.02 -23.68
C PHE A 48 13.36 -0.33 -23.75
N GLU A 49 12.49 0.36 -23.00
CA GLU A 49 11.03 0.17 -23.08
C GLU A 49 10.49 0.40 -24.49
N ARG A 50 10.97 1.43 -25.20
CA ARG A 50 10.53 1.74 -26.58
C ARG A 50 11.03 0.73 -27.61
N LEU A 51 12.25 0.22 -27.44
CA LEU A 51 12.84 -0.76 -28.35
C LEU A 51 12.22 -2.16 -28.18
N ASN A 52 12.01 -2.61 -26.94
CA ASN A 52 11.47 -3.93 -26.62
C ASN A 52 9.92 -3.94 -26.59
N SER A 53 9.30 -3.55 -27.70
CA SER A 53 7.82 -3.51 -27.81
C SER A 53 7.16 -4.88 -28.08
N LYS A 54 7.92 -5.91 -28.49
CA LYS A 54 7.39 -7.23 -28.89
C LYS A 54 7.99 -8.45 -28.15
N GLY A 55 9.00 -8.25 -27.30
CA GLY A 55 9.63 -9.31 -26.49
C GLY A 55 9.29 -9.19 -25.00
N THR A 56 9.90 -10.05 -24.16
CA THR A 56 9.78 -9.93 -22.69
C THR A 56 10.33 -8.57 -22.25
N GLN A 57 9.45 -7.71 -21.74
CA GLN A 57 9.83 -6.38 -21.28
C GLN A 57 10.60 -6.46 -19.98
N LEU A 58 11.80 -5.87 -19.95
CA LEU A 58 12.55 -5.70 -18.72
C LEU A 58 11.91 -4.60 -17.88
N SER A 59 11.82 -4.82 -16.56
CA SER A 59 11.40 -3.77 -15.64
C SER A 59 12.47 -2.69 -15.55
N LYS A 60 12.09 -1.45 -15.16
CA LYS A 60 13.06 -0.36 -14.96
C LYS A 60 14.22 -0.75 -14.03
N TYR A 61 13.93 -1.59 -13.02
CA TYR A 61 14.91 -2.07 -12.06
C TYR A 61 15.88 -3.07 -12.68
N GLN A 62 15.41 -3.93 -13.57
CA GLN A 62 16.26 -4.83 -14.35
C GLN A 62 17.16 -4.06 -15.32
N ILE A 63 16.66 -2.95 -15.89
CA ILE A 63 17.48 -2.07 -16.75
C ILE A 63 18.58 -1.38 -15.94
N TYR A 64 18.28 -0.85 -14.75
CA TYR A 64 19.32 -0.33 -13.86
C TYR A 64 20.31 -1.43 -13.45
N ALA A 65 19.84 -2.63 -13.14
CA ALA A 65 20.70 -3.75 -12.76
C ALA A 65 21.74 -4.11 -13.84
N ALA A 66 21.39 -4.00 -15.12
CA ALA A 66 22.35 -4.22 -16.21
C ALA A 66 23.53 -3.24 -16.17
N THR A 67 23.31 -2.01 -15.70
CA THR A 67 24.36 -0.99 -15.53
C THR A 67 25.24 -1.24 -14.30
N TRP A 68 24.84 -2.17 -13.41
CA TRP A 68 25.58 -2.48 -12.19
C TRP A 68 26.57 -3.64 -12.33
N SER A 69 26.73 -4.19 -13.54
CA SER A 69 27.59 -5.34 -13.84
C SER A 69 29.07 -5.13 -13.47
N SER A 70 29.54 -3.88 -13.34
CA SER A 70 30.91 -3.56 -12.93
C SER A 70 31.14 -3.53 -11.42
N TYR A 71 30.09 -3.61 -10.60
CA TYR A 71 30.22 -3.54 -9.14
C TYR A 71 30.46 -4.93 -8.54
N SER A 72 31.30 -4.98 -7.50
CA SER A 72 31.57 -6.20 -6.75
C SER A 72 30.31 -6.75 -6.09
N THR A 73 30.22 -8.06 -5.99
CA THR A 73 29.17 -8.75 -5.22
C THR A 73 29.33 -8.50 -3.72
N ILE A 74 28.22 -8.61 -2.98
CA ILE A 74 28.10 -8.30 -1.56
C ILE A 74 27.61 -9.52 -0.75
N SER A 75 27.94 -9.53 0.54
CA SER A 75 27.43 -10.53 1.48
C SER A 75 26.17 -10.01 2.19
N ILE A 76 25.10 -10.81 2.20
CA ILE A 76 23.83 -10.48 2.85
C ILE A 76 23.70 -11.34 4.12
N LEU A 77 23.68 -10.70 5.29
CA LEU A 77 23.57 -11.42 6.58
C LEU A 77 22.12 -11.74 6.97
N ASN A 78 21.15 -10.99 6.46
CA ASN A 78 19.75 -11.16 6.79
C ASN A 78 19.14 -12.34 6.03
N ARG A 79 18.81 -13.40 6.79
CA ARG A 79 18.29 -14.64 6.22
C ARG A 79 16.95 -14.46 5.51
N GLU A 80 16.05 -13.63 6.03
CA GLU A 80 14.74 -13.39 5.42
C GLU A 80 14.86 -12.77 4.02
N ILE A 81 15.88 -11.94 3.81
CA ILE A 81 16.19 -11.36 2.48
C ILE A 81 16.74 -12.46 1.56
N THR A 82 17.72 -13.23 2.03
CA THR A 82 18.29 -14.33 1.22
C THR A 82 17.26 -15.41 0.88
N GLU A 83 16.33 -15.74 1.78
CA GLU A 83 15.25 -16.69 1.52
C GLU A 83 14.33 -16.22 0.39
N ASN A 84 14.05 -14.92 0.32
CA ASN A 84 13.23 -14.38 -0.76
C ASN A 84 13.97 -14.43 -2.12
N ILE A 85 15.29 -14.22 -2.13
CA ILE A 85 16.12 -14.42 -3.33
C ILE A 85 16.11 -15.90 -3.74
N LYS A 86 16.26 -16.81 -2.78
CA LYS A 86 16.21 -18.26 -3.01
C LYS A 86 14.90 -18.68 -3.66
N LYS A 87 13.76 -18.23 -3.11
CA LYS A 87 12.43 -18.50 -3.66
C LYS A 87 12.27 -18.05 -5.10
N LYS A 88 12.87 -16.92 -5.48
CA LYS A 88 12.90 -16.46 -6.88
C LYS A 88 13.65 -17.46 -7.76
N TYR A 89 14.83 -17.91 -7.36
CA TYR A 89 15.59 -18.87 -8.17
C TYR A 89 14.94 -20.25 -8.22
N ASP A 90 14.43 -20.76 -7.11
CA ASP A 90 13.66 -22.02 -7.08
C ASP A 90 12.49 -21.95 -8.08
N ARG A 91 11.78 -20.81 -8.11
CA ARG A 91 10.68 -20.59 -9.04
C ARG A 91 11.14 -20.59 -10.50
N LEU A 92 12.28 -19.98 -10.80
CA LEU A 92 12.86 -19.99 -12.15
C LEU A 92 13.29 -21.40 -12.58
N LEU A 93 13.87 -22.20 -11.68
CA LEU A 93 14.19 -23.60 -11.94
C LEU A 93 12.92 -24.43 -12.20
N GLU A 94 11.85 -24.22 -11.43
CA GLU A 94 10.54 -24.86 -11.65
C GLU A 94 9.95 -24.52 -13.03
N GLU A 95 10.21 -23.31 -13.53
CA GLU A 95 9.78 -22.87 -14.86
C GLU A 95 10.71 -23.35 -15.99
N GLY A 96 11.77 -24.09 -15.65
CA GLY A 96 12.69 -24.70 -16.61
C GLY A 96 13.86 -23.82 -17.03
N TYR A 97 14.09 -22.70 -16.33
CA TYR A 97 15.28 -21.88 -16.55
C TYR A 97 16.49 -22.47 -15.82
N GLU A 98 17.69 -22.21 -16.36
CA GLU A 98 18.95 -22.46 -15.68
C GLU A 98 19.43 -21.15 -15.05
N VAL A 99 19.76 -21.19 -13.76
CA VAL A 99 20.33 -20.04 -13.04
C VAL A 99 21.82 -20.31 -12.83
N GLU A 100 22.66 -19.47 -13.42
CA GLU A 100 24.11 -19.60 -13.33
C GLU A 100 24.57 -19.62 -11.86
N ASN A 101 25.44 -20.57 -11.52
CA ASN A 101 25.98 -20.76 -10.17
C ASN A 101 24.94 -21.06 -9.07
N TYR A 102 23.74 -21.52 -9.42
CA TYR A 102 22.73 -21.98 -8.48
C TYR A 102 22.30 -23.42 -8.74
N ASP A 103 22.63 -24.32 -7.83
CA ASP A 103 22.35 -25.76 -7.91
C ASP A 103 21.14 -26.20 -7.05
N GLY A 104 20.41 -25.24 -6.46
CA GLY A 104 19.31 -25.52 -5.54
C GLY A 104 19.74 -25.99 -4.14
N SER A 105 21.04 -26.13 -3.87
CA SER A 105 21.56 -26.58 -2.57
C SER A 105 21.43 -25.49 -1.51
N PRO A 106 20.74 -25.74 -0.37
CA PRO A 106 20.60 -24.73 0.68
C PRO A 106 21.93 -24.32 1.31
N ARG A 107 22.92 -25.21 1.43
CA ARG A 107 24.17 -24.91 2.18
C ARG A 107 25.09 -23.93 1.46
N SER A 108 25.25 -24.06 0.14
CA SER A 108 26.09 -23.18 -0.67
C SER A 108 25.45 -21.80 -0.84
N PHE A 109 24.12 -21.75 -0.93
CA PHE A 109 23.38 -20.53 -1.19
C PHE A 109 23.54 -19.46 -0.09
N TYR A 110 23.35 -19.80 1.18
CA TYR A 110 23.42 -18.79 2.27
C TYR A 110 24.85 -18.29 2.57
N SER A 111 25.88 -18.90 1.97
CA SER A 111 27.27 -18.43 2.04
C SER A 111 27.73 -17.72 0.76
N SER A 112 26.85 -17.61 -0.24
CA SER A 112 27.16 -17.01 -1.53
C SER A 112 27.28 -15.49 -1.45
N GLN A 113 27.91 -14.91 -2.47
CA GLN A 113 27.88 -13.47 -2.69
C GLN A 113 26.75 -13.14 -3.65
N PHE A 114 26.14 -11.97 -3.46
CA PHE A 114 24.95 -11.53 -4.19
C PHE A 114 25.22 -10.22 -4.92
N SER A 115 24.49 -9.96 -5.99
CA SER A 115 24.45 -8.64 -6.61
C SER A 115 23.64 -7.65 -5.77
N TYR A 116 23.86 -6.35 -6.00
CA TYR A 116 23.00 -5.29 -5.43
C TYR A 116 21.54 -5.44 -5.85
N PHE A 117 21.29 -5.93 -7.06
CA PHE A 117 19.94 -6.19 -7.54
C PHE A 117 19.24 -7.28 -6.74
N GLU A 118 19.92 -8.40 -6.49
CA GLU A 118 19.38 -9.50 -5.66
C GLU A 118 19.08 -9.02 -4.24
N TYR A 119 19.98 -8.23 -3.65
CA TYR A 119 19.75 -7.62 -2.35
C TYR A 119 18.46 -6.78 -2.33
N LEU A 120 18.32 -5.83 -3.26
CA LEU A 120 17.16 -4.92 -3.32
C LEU A 120 15.86 -5.68 -3.62
N PHE A 121 15.93 -6.72 -4.46
CA PHE A 121 14.82 -7.64 -4.71
C PHE A 121 14.37 -8.35 -3.42
N GLY A 122 15.30 -9.02 -2.73
CA GLY A 122 15.01 -9.75 -1.50
C GLY A 122 14.51 -8.84 -0.38
N LEU A 123 15.08 -7.63 -0.27
CA LEU A 123 14.63 -6.60 0.66
C LEU A 123 13.20 -6.16 0.36
N GLY A 124 12.86 -5.91 -0.91
CA GLY A 124 11.49 -5.54 -1.31
C GLY A 124 10.47 -6.59 -0.87
N LYS A 125 10.76 -7.87 -1.13
CA LYS A 125 9.92 -8.99 -0.70
C LYS A 125 9.78 -9.08 0.82
N HIS A 126 10.90 -8.96 1.54
CA HIS A 126 10.91 -8.97 2.99
C HIS A 126 10.05 -7.84 3.60
N LEU A 127 10.17 -6.62 3.05
CA LEU A 127 9.37 -5.48 3.47
C LEU A 127 7.87 -5.73 3.27
N CYS A 128 7.47 -6.23 2.09
CA CYS A 128 6.07 -6.57 1.76
C CYS A 128 5.47 -7.62 2.70
N GLN A 129 6.27 -8.62 3.11
CA GLN A 129 5.84 -9.68 4.00
C GLN A 129 5.74 -9.22 5.46
N LYS A 130 6.74 -8.47 5.96
CA LYS A 130 6.78 -8.03 7.36
C LYS A 130 5.81 -6.89 7.66
N TYR A 131 5.61 -5.96 6.72
CA TYR A 131 4.84 -4.72 6.92
C TYR A 131 3.60 -4.67 6.03
N GLU A 132 2.69 -5.64 6.22
CA GLU A 132 1.53 -5.87 5.33
C GLU A 132 0.56 -4.69 5.19
N TYR A 133 0.57 -3.74 6.14
CA TYR A 133 -0.24 -2.51 6.11
C TYR A 133 0.42 -1.32 5.41
N LEU A 134 1.73 -1.39 5.14
CA LEU A 134 2.48 -0.36 4.42
C LEU A 134 2.77 -0.76 2.98
N PHE A 135 3.02 -2.04 2.73
CA PHE A 135 3.51 -2.47 1.43
C PHE A 135 2.67 -3.59 0.85
N LYS A 136 2.47 -3.51 -0.47
CA LYS A 136 1.76 -4.51 -1.25
C LYS A 136 2.79 -5.37 -1.98
N ASP A 137 2.73 -6.67 -1.77
CA ASP A 137 3.50 -7.64 -2.55
C ASP A 137 3.01 -7.66 -4.00
N SER A 138 3.93 -7.84 -4.94
CA SER A 138 3.61 -8.16 -6.33
C SER A 138 2.89 -9.49 -6.44
N SER A 139 2.22 -9.71 -7.57
CA SER A 139 1.39 -10.90 -7.77
C SER A 139 2.20 -12.18 -7.94
N LYS A 140 3.48 -12.07 -8.32
CA LYS A 140 4.36 -13.20 -8.61
C LYS A 140 5.61 -13.15 -7.74
N VAL A 141 6.12 -14.34 -7.41
CA VAL A 141 7.26 -14.49 -6.49
C VAL A 141 8.55 -13.94 -7.09
N GLU A 142 8.75 -14.14 -8.40
CA GLU A 142 9.94 -13.75 -9.15
C GLU A 142 9.95 -12.27 -9.58
N GLN A 143 8.80 -11.59 -9.49
CA GLN A 143 8.63 -10.19 -9.87
C GLN A 143 9.18 -9.25 -8.79
N GLU A 144 9.87 -8.18 -9.22
CA GLU A 144 10.42 -7.19 -8.30
C GLU A 144 9.32 -6.38 -7.59
N ASP A 145 9.51 -6.16 -6.29
CA ASP A 145 8.75 -5.16 -5.54
C ASP A 145 9.51 -3.84 -5.53
N SER A 146 8.92 -2.80 -6.10
CA SER A 146 9.50 -1.45 -6.27
C SER A 146 10.01 -0.84 -4.96
N ILE A 147 9.37 -1.18 -3.85
CA ILE A 147 9.66 -0.62 -2.54
C ILE A 147 11.12 -0.84 -2.10
N GLY A 148 11.72 -2.01 -2.37
CA GLY A 148 13.10 -2.29 -1.97
C GLY A 148 14.09 -1.30 -2.59
N PHE A 149 13.91 -1.03 -3.89
CA PHE A 149 14.73 -0.11 -4.65
C PHE A 149 14.47 1.35 -4.27
N ASN A 150 13.20 1.78 -4.29
CA ASN A 150 12.83 3.16 -4.07
C ASN A 150 13.14 3.61 -2.62
N LEU A 151 13.01 2.71 -1.64
CA LEU A 151 13.29 3.01 -0.24
C LEU A 151 14.79 3.14 0.04
N VAL A 152 15.62 2.23 -0.48
CA VAL A 152 17.08 2.37 -0.36
C VAL A 152 17.55 3.66 -1.03
N ASN A 153 17.02 3.98 -2.21
CA ASN A 153 17.36 5.21 -2.94
C ASN A 153 17.09 6.46 -2.10
N ILE A 154 15.90 6.59 -1.51
CA ILE A 154 15.57 7.78 -0.72
C ILE A 154 16.37 7.85 0.59
N CYS A 155 16.64 6.72 1.24
CA CYS A 155 17.44 6.67 2.46
C CYS A 155 18.91 7.03 2.20
N LEU A 156 19.44 6.73 1.02
CA LEU A 156 20.76 7.19 0.56
C LEU A 156 20.77 8.68 0.14
N GLY A 157 19.63 9.36 0.16
CA GLY A 157 19.52 10.77 -0.20
C GLY A 157 19.64 11.03 -1.71
N LEU A 158 19.30 10.03 -2.54
CA LEU A 158 19.35 10.12 -4.00
C LEU A 158 17.99 10.50 -4.58
N ALA A 159 17.99 11.27 -5.67
CA ALA A 159 16.80 11.47 -6.48
C ALA A 159 16.43 10.18 -7.24
N PHE A 160 15.16 9.97 -7.56
CA PHE A 160 14.71 8.70 -8.18
C PHE A 160 15.21 8.48 -9.61
N ASN A 161 15.67 9.54 -10.27
CA ASN A 161 16.34 9.48 -11.57
C ASN A 161 17.84 9.17 -11.46
N GLU A 162 18.40 9.03 -10.25
CA GLU A 162 19.81 8.68 -10.00
C GLU A 162 19.96 7.25 -9.45
N MET A 163 18.99 6.39 -9.74
CA MET A 163 18.95 5.03 -9.21
C MET A 163 20.09 4.16 -9.74
N ASP A 164 20.66 4.50 -10.89
CA ASP A 164 21.89 3.90 -11.41
C ASP A 164 23.07 4.00 -10.43
N LYS A 165 23.11 5.05 -9.59
CA LYS A 165 24.18 5.29 -8.60
C LYS A 165 24.00 4.54 -7.29
N LEU A 166 22.93 3.74 -7.14
CA LEU A 166 22.63 3.00 -5.91
C LEU A 166 23.82 2.18 -5.39
N PRO A 167 24.49 1.33 -6.20
CA PRO A 167 25.61 0.53 -5.73
C PRO A 167 26.77 1.38 -5.21
N GLU A 168 27.11 2.48 -5.90
CA GLU A 168 28.19 3.38 -5.50
C GLU A 168 27.92 4.02 -4.14
N HIS A 169 26.68 4.42 -3.87
CA HIS A 169 26.32 5.04 -2.60
C HIS A 169 26.18 4.01 -1.48
N LEU A 170 25.61 2.84 -1.78
CA LEU A 170 25.42 1.78 -0.79
C LEU A 170 26.75 1.14 -0.38
N SER A 171 27.73 1.02 -1.30
CA SER A 171 29.06 0.46 -1.00
C SER A 171 29.88 1.29 -0.01
N LYS A 172 29.47 2.54 0.28
CA LYS A 172 30.10 3.41 1.28
C LYS A 172 29.78 2.97 2.71
N TYR A 173 28.82 2.06 2.89
CA TYR A 173 28.32 1.60 4.18
C TYR A 173 28.56 0.09 4.39
N SER A 174 28.64 -0.31 5.65
CA SER A 174 28.37 -1.71 5.99
C SER A 174 26.91 -2.02 5.68
N LEU A 175 26.66 -3.00 4.81
CA LEU A 175 25.31 -3.35 4.37
C LEU A 175 24.39 -3.67 5.54
N SER A 176 24.87 -4.42 6.52
CA SER A 176 24.09 -4.81 7.69
C SER A 176 23.74 -3.64 8.59
N ASP A 177 24.64 -2.66 8.72
CA ASP A 177 24.38 -1.47 9.53
C ASP A 177 23.36 -0.56 8.83
N PHE A 178 23.55 -0.28 7.53
CA PHE A 178 22.58 0.47 6.73
C PHE A 178 21.20 -0.17 6.73
N GLU A 179 21.13 -1.47 6.48
CA GLU A 179 19.88 -2.24 6.52
C GLU A 179 19.19 -2.12 7.87
N SER A 180 19.94 -2.24 8.98
CA SER A 180 19.36 -2.11 10.32
C SER A 180 18.73 -0.73 10.54
N LYS A 181 19.34 0.36 10.05
CA LYS A 181 18.82 1.72 10.20
C LYS A 181 17.60 1.97 9.31
N LEU A 182 17.61 1.40 8.11
CA LEU A 182 16.48 1.43 7.19
C LEU A 182 15.28 0.71 7.82
N LEU A 183 15.48 -0.53 8.29
CA LEU A 183 14.42 -1.32 8.92
C LEU A 183 13.89 -0.66 10.19
N ASP A 184 14.75 -0.07 11.02
CA ASP A 184 14.34 0.72 12.19
C ASP A 184 13.42 1.89 11.78
N SER A 185 13.73 2.61 10.70
CA SER A 185 12.91 3.72 10.20
C SER A 185 11.55 3.24 9.68
N VAL A 186 11.51 2.05 9.06
CA VAL A 186 10.26 1.39 8.65
C VAL A 186 9.46 0.96 9.88
N ASP A 187 10.10 0.35 10.88
CA ASP A 187 9.46 -0.09 12.13
C ASP A 187 8.84 1.10 12.88
N ILE A 188 9.53 2.25 12.96
CA ILE A 188 8.97 3.49 13.52
C ILE A 188 7.72 3.90 12.74
N THR A 189 7.81 4.00 11.41
CA THR A 189 6.68 4.41 10.56
C THR A 189 5.49 3.47 10.72
N TYR A 190 5.75 2.16 10.74
CA TYR A 190 4.75 1.13 10.94
C TYR A 190 4.03 1.33 12.27
N ASN A 191 4.76 1.50 13.37
CA ASN A 191 4.18 1.68 14.69
C ASN A 191 3.40 2.99 14.83
N LEU A 192 3.83 4.07 14.14
CA LEU A 192 3.09 5.34 14.13
C LEU A 192 1.74 5.23 13.42
N LEU A 193 1.65 4.43 12.35
CA LEU A 193 0.45 4.36 11.52
C LEU A 193 -0.47 3.18 11.84
N LYS A 194 0.07 2.06 12.37
CA LYS A 194 -0.64 0.79 12.55
C LYS A 194 -2.00 0.98 13.23
N GLY A 195 -2.05 1.67 14.37
CA GLY A 195 -3.29 1.89 15.14
C GLY A 195 -4.40 2.62 14.35
N PHE A 196 -4.05 3.34 13.28
CA PHE A 196 -5.01 4.04 12.44
C PHE A 196 -5.38 3.28 11.17
N ILE A 197 -4.50 2.40 10.68
CA ILE A 197 -4.69 1.74 9.38
C ILE A 197 -5.04 0.25 9.50
N SER A 198 -4.74 -0.40 10.62
CA SER A 198 -4.95 -1.84 10.82
C SER A 198 -6.35 -2.24 11.31
N LEU A 199 -7.23 -1.27 11.57
CA LEU A 199 -8.60 -1.59 11.96
C LEU A 199 -9.30 -2.36 10.83
N LYS A 200 -9.72 -3.60 11.13
CA LYS A 200 -10.48 -4.43 10.19
C LYS A 200 -11.93 -3.98 10.19
N MET A 201 -12.40 -3.55 9.03
CA MET A 201 -13.79 -3.15 8.81
C MET A 201 -14.32 -3.94 7.62
N ASN A 202 -15.53 -4.47 7.75
CA ASN A 202 -16.13 -5.47 6.87
C ASN A 202 -15.36 -6.81 6.88
N LYS A 203 -16.00 -7.85 6.33
CA LYS A 203 -15.35 -9.15 6.05
C LYS A 203 -14.30 -9.01 4.94
N GLN A 204 -13.14 -8.46 5.25
CA GLN A 204 -12.01 -8.36 4.33
C GLN A 204 -10.93 -9.40 4.67
N LYS A 205 -10.46 -10.13 3.64
CA LYS A 205 -9.33 -11.07 3.79
C LYS A 205 -8.00 -10.35 4.05
N ARG A 206 -7.83 -9.15 3.47
CA ARG A 206 -6.65 -8.29 3.63
C ARG A 206 -7.11 -6.84 3.75
N ILE A 207 -6.44 -6.08 4.60
CA ILE A 207 -6.70 -4.65 4.77
C ILE A 207 -6.14 -3.90 3.55
N PRO A 208 -6.93 -3.02 2.89
CA PRO A 208 -6.47 -2.26 1.74
C PRO A 208 -5.41 -1.24 2.15
N ILE A 209 -4.45 -1.02 1.26
CA ILE A 209 -3.45 0.03 1.36
C ILE A 209 -4.04 1.29 0.69
N ASN A 210 -4.25 2.35 1.48
CA ASN A 210 -4.90 3.58 1.02
C ASN A 210 -3.91 4.66 0.53
N HIS A 211 -2.61 4.46 0.74
CA HIS A 211 -1.57 5.41 0.34
C HIS A 211 -0.91 5.01 -0.98
N THR A 212 -0.25 5.98 -1.60
CA THR A 212 0.69 5.73 -2.70
C THR A 212 2.04 5.29 -2.14
N GLU A 213 2.82 4.57 -2.94
CA GLU A 213 4.17 4.15 -2.54
C GLU A 213 5.07 5.36 -2.17
N PHE A 214 5.04 6.43 -2.98
CA PHE A 214 5.85 7.62 -2.71
C PHE A 214 5.45 8.37 -1.43
N GLN A 215 4.17 8.32 -1.05
CA GLN A 215 3.75 8.85 0.24
C GLN A 215 4.48 8.15 1.38
N ILE A 216 4.41 6.82 1.43
CA ILE A 216 4.98 6.08 2.55
C ILE A 216 6.51 6.11 2.54
N ILE A 217 7.12 6.05 1.35
CA ILE A 217 8.58 6.19 1.19
C ILE A 217 9.05 7.56 1.68
N SER A 218 8.32 8.65 1.40
CA SER A 218 8.70 9.97 1.88
C SER A 218 8.66 10.11 3.41
N ILE A 219 7.70 9.43 4.06
CA ILE A 219 7.59 9.40 5.52
C ILE A 219 8.77 8.62 6.12
N ILE A 220 9.07 7.43 5.58
CA ILE A 220 10.18 6.60 6.06
C ILE A 220 11.51 7.31 5.82
N GLY A 221 11.72 7.85 4.61
CA GLY A 221 12.91 8.63 4.28
C GLY A 221 13.06 9.84 5.19
N LYS A 222 11.98 10.56 5.51
CA LYS A 222 12.01 11.67 6.46
C LYS A 222 12.43 11.21 7.86
N ILE A 223 11.91 10.09 8.35
CA ILE A 223 12.32 9.52 9.64
C ILE A 223 13.80 9.15 9.62
N PHE A 224 14.25 8.43 8.59
CA PHE A 224 15.64 8.01 8.43
C PHE A 224 16.59 9.22 8.48
N HIS A 225 16.35 10.23 7.66
CA HIS A 225 17.18 11.45 7.59
C HIS A 225 17.05 12.35 8.83
N SER A 226 15.96 12.23 9.59
CA SER A 226 15.82 12.95 10.86
C SER A 226 16.53 12.25 12.02
N LYS A 227 16.62 10.92 11.98
CA LYS A 227 17.22 10.09 13.03
C LYS A 227 18.72 9.92 12.84
N TYR A 228 19.17 9.63 11.62
CA TYR A 228 20.53 9.23 11.34
C TYR A 228 21.33 10.30 10.60
N ASP A 229 22.61 10.42 10.93
CA ASP A 229 23.59 11.22 10.19
C ASP A 229 24.23 10.45 9.04
N THR A 230 25.19 11.07 8.35
CA THR A 230 25.89 10.46 7.20
C THR A 230 26.72 9.24 7.59
N ASN A 231 27.02 9.05 8.87
CA ASN A 231 27.74 7.90 9.44
C ASN A 231 26.78 6.89 10.09
N LEU A 232 25.46 7.01 9.84
CA LEU A 232 24.42 6.15 10.42
C LEU A 232 24.33 6.21 11.96
N SER A 233 24.88 7.26 12.56
CA SER A 233 24.79 7.53 14.00
C SER A 233 23.53 8.34 14.32
N ILE A 234 22.96 8.12 15.51
CA ILE A 234 21.74 8.83 15.94
C ILE A 234 22.08 10.31 16.20
N LYS A 235 21.33 11.21 15.57
CA LYS A 235 21.44 12.66 15.74
C LYS A 235 20.99 13.09 17.14
N SER A 236 21.65 14.10 17.69
CA SER A 236 21.33 14.69 19.00
C SER A 236 19.88 15.18 19.10
N GLU A 237 19.33 15.70 18.00
CA GLU A 237 17.98 16.29 17.94
C GLU A 237 16.90 15.22 17.74
N TRP A 238 17.25 13.94 17.61
CA TRP A 238 16.29 12.88 17.28
C TRP A 238 15.14 12.82 18.28
N ASN A 239 15.41 12.95 19.58
CA ASN A 239 14.36 12.84 20.60
C ASN A 239 13.27 13.92 20.43
N GLU A 240 13.69 15.16 20.16
CA GLU A 240 12.76 16.27 19.92
C GLU A 240 12.01 16.06 18.60
N LYS A 241 12.72 15.75 17.52
CA LYS A 241 12.12 15.50 16.21
C LYS A 241 11.15 14.34 16.24
N HIS A 242 11.47 13.27 16.96
CA HIS A 242 10.62 12.10 17.07
C HIS A 242 9.28 12.42 17.74
N ILE A 243 9.26 13.30 18.77
CA ILE A 243 8.01 13.77 19.38
C ILE A 243 7.14 14.48 18.34
N ASN A 244 7.73 15.40 17.58
CA ASN A 244 7.01 16.14 16.54
C ASN A 244 6.52 15.24 15.41
N LEU A 245 7.37 14.34 14.90
CA LEU A 245 7.03 13.37 13.86
C LEU A 245 5.92 12.42 14.34
N LYS A 246 6.01 11.90 15.57
CA LYS A 246 4.99 11.02 16.16
C LYS A 246 3.62 11.69 16.21
N ASN A 247 3.58 12.96 16.60
CA ASN A 247 2.32 13.71 16.76
C ASN A 247 1.73 14.14 15.41
N ASN A 248 2.54 14.29 14.35
CA ASN A 248 2.10 14.90 13.11
C ASN A 248 1.97 13.92 11.93
N ILE A 249 2.80 12.87 11.84
CA ILE A 249 2.81 11.92 10.72
C ILE A 249 1.43 11.29 10.46
N PRO A 250 0.70 10.74 11.46
CA PRO A 250 -0.61 10.14 11.21
C PRO A 250 -1.59 11.12 10.56
N TYR A 251 -1.59 12.37 11.01
CA TYR A 251 -2.51 13.39 10.50
C TYR A 251 -2.12 13.87 9.11
N HIS A 252 -0.83 14.07 8.83
CA HIS A 252 -0.39 14.35 7.45
C HIS A 252 -0.67 13.18 6.51
N TYR A 253 -0.57 11.94 7.00
CA TYR A 253 -0.88 10.75 6.21
C TYR A 253 -2.35 10.77 5.74
N LEU A 254 -3.30 10.98 6.66
CA LEU A 254 -4.73 11.09 6.33
C LEU A 254 -5.00 12.30 5.43
N TYR A 255 -4.43 13.45 5.79
CA TYR A 255 -4.62 14.71 5.08
C TYR A 255 -4.18 14.65 3.62
N ASP A 256 -3.04 14.03 3.35
CA ASP A 256 -2.50 13.85 2.00
C ASP A 256 -3.41 12.98 1.13
N ILE A 257 -4.02 11.96 1.73
CA ILE A 257 -4.93 11.05 1.04
C ILE A 257 -6.25 11.76 0.71
N ILE A 258 -6.82 12.52 1.65
CA ILE A 258 -8.05 13.28 1.43
C ILE A 258 -7.85 14.27 0.28
N ARG A 259 -6.75 15.04 0.32
CA ARG A 259 -6.42 16.07 -0.69
C ARG A 259 -5.79 15.55 -1.99
N GLU A 260 -5.57 14.25 -2.13
CA GLU A 260 -4.85 13.70 -3.28
C GLU A 260 -3.47 14.33 -3.50
N HIS A 261 -2.76 14.68 -2.42
CA HIS A 261 -1.48 15.41 -2.49
C HIS A 261 -0.45 14.70 -3.39
N TRP A 262 -0.49 13.37 -3.38
CA TRP A 262 0.42 12.48 -4.10
C TRP A 262 0.01 12.19 -5.55
N LYS A 263 -1.04 12.83 -6.06
CA LYS A 263 -1.39 12.78 -7.49
C LYS A 263 -0.34 13.53 -8.32
N GLY A 264 -0.02 13.01 -9.49
CA GLY A 264 0.98 13.59 -10.41
C GLY A 264 2.41 13.18 -10.07
N SER A 265 3.33 14.15 -10.01
CA SER A 265 4.77 13.95 -9.86
C SER A 265 5.18 13.53 -8.42
N GLY A 266 5.03 12.24 -8.09
CA GLY A 266 5.34 11.67 -6.78
C GLY A 266 6.83 11.69 -6.42
N ASP A 267 7.70 11.34 -7.38
CA ASP A 267 9.14 11.17 -7.20
C ASP A 267 9.82 12.43 -6.65
N SER A 268 9.67 13.57 -7.33
CA SER A 268 10.28 14.84 -6.90
C SER A 268 9.70 15.35 -5.57
N LYS A 269 8.40 15.12 -5.33
CA LYS A 269 7.76 15.47 -4.05
C LYS A 269 8.37 14.67 -2.90
N ALA A 270 8.46 13.35 -3.04
CA ALA A 270 9.04 12.46 -2.03
C ALA A 270 10.47 12.86 -1.71
N TYR A 271 11.30 13.11 -2.72
CA TYR A 271 12.68 13.56 -2.52
C TYR A 271 12.76 14.91 -1.78
N SER A 272 11.95 15.90 -2.15
CA SER A 272 11.96 17.20 -1.47
C SER A 272 11.55 17.12 0.01
N ILE A 273 10.68 16.18 0.36
CA ILE A 273 10.10 16.07 1.69
C ILE A 273 11.12 15.64 2.74
N ILE A 274 12.10 14.79 2.40
CA ILE A 274 13.07 14.29 3.38
C ILE A 274 13.92 15.40 4.00
N PHE A 275 14.09 16.51 3.28
CA PHE A 275 14.81 17.71 3.72
C PHE A 275 13.89 18.80 4.30
N SER A 276 12.58 18.64 4.19
CA SER A 276 11.59 19.62 4.67
C SER A 276 11.21 19.39 6.13
N THR A 277 10.62 20.40 6.79
CA THR A 277 10.02 20.27 8.14
C THR A 277 8.52 19.91 8.10
N ARG A 278 8.00 19.52 6.94
CA ARG A 278 6.56 19.30 6.70
C ARG A 278 5.94 18.37 7.74
N TYR A 279 6.50 17.16 7.87
CA TYR A 279 5.99 16.15 8.82
C TYR A 279 6.35 16.44 10.28
N GLU A 280 7.16 17.46 10.55
CA GLU A 280 7.46 17.94 11.90
C GLU A 280 6.46 19.04 12.35
N THR A 281 5.68 19.59 11.42
CA THR A 281 4.80 20.74 11.68
C THR A 281 3.34 20.29 11.78
N GLN A 282 2.61 20.79 12.77
CA GLN A 282 1.18 20.52 12.91
C GLN A 282 0.37 21.17 11.78
N ILE A 283 -0.66 20.48 11.30
CA ILE A 283 -1.63 21.02 10.35
C ILE A 283 -2.65 21.86 11.15
N PRO A 284 -2.79 23.17 10.87
CA PRO A 284 -3.74 24.02 11.60
C PRO A 284 -5.19 23.54 11.41
N LYS A 285 -6.02 23.64 12.45
CA LYS A 285 -7.44 23.26 12.39
C LYS A 285 -8.23 23.95 11.27
N ASN A 286 -7.98 25.22 10.99
CA ASN A 286 -8.64 25.91 9.87
C ASN A 286 -8.31 25.29 8.52
N THR A 287 -7.08 24.82 8.34
CA THR A 287 -6.67 24.12 7.13
C THR A 287 -7.39 22.78 6.99
N TRP A 288 -7.62 22.06 8.09
CA TRP A 288 -8.45 20.86 8.09
C TRP A 288 -9.91 21.16 7.77
N LYS A 289 -10.50 22.20 8.37
CA LYS A 289 -11.89 22.60 8.12
C LYS A 289 -12.13 22.85 6.64
N ASN A 290 -11.27 23.62 5.99
CA ASN A 290 -11.38 23.89 4.56
C ASN A 290 -11.39 22.61 3.71
N VAL A 291 -10.56 21.62 4.08
CA VAL A 291 -10.47 20.33 3.38
C VAL A 291 -11.73 19.50 3.57
N PHE A 292 -12.27 19.46 4.79
CA PHE A 292 -13.50 18.72 5.07
C PHE A 292 -14.72 19.39 4.42
N GLU A 293 -14.78 20.72 4.40
CA GLU A 293 -15.82 21.49 3.70
C GLU A 293 -15.79 21.23 2.19
N GLU A 294 -14.61 21.31 1.57
CA GLU A 294 -14.43 21.00 0.15
C GLU A 294 -14.86 19.54 -0.15
N TRP A 295 -14.46 18.59 0.70
CA TRP A 295 -14.87 17.21 0.55
C TRP A 295 -16.38 17.05 0.67
N LEU A 296 -17.03 17.70 1.64
CA LEU A 296 -18.49 17.65 1.78
C LEU A 296 -19.18 18.19 0.54
N VAL A 297 -18.76 19.35 0.01
CA VAL A 297 -19.33 19.94 -1.20
C VAL A 297 -19.28 18.94 -2.36
N ASN A 298 -18.11 18.34 -2.59
CA ASN A 298 -17.91 17.33 -3.64
C ASN A 298 -18.80 16.09 -3.44
N GLU A 299 -19.03 15.66 -2.19
CA GLU A 299 -19.91 14.55 -1.87
C GLU A 299 -21.39 14.90 -2.12
N LEU A 300 -21.84 16.11 -1.76
CA LEU A 300 -23.23 16.55 -1.94
C LEU A 300 -23.63 16.74 -3.41
N ASP A 301 -22.67 16.97 -4.29
CA ASP A 301 -22.89 17.10 -5.73
C ASP A 301 -23.17 15.76 -6.42
N LYS A 302 -22.85 14.62 -5.77
CA LYS A 302 -23.12 13.29 -6.30
C LYS A 302 -24.62 13.05 -6.52
N LYS A 303 -24.97 12.51 -7.69
CA LYS A 303 -26.35 12.18 -8.11
C LYS A 303 -26.52 10.68 -8.34
N GLU A 304 -26.31 9.89 -7.29
CA GLU A 304 -26.35 8.43 -7.38
C GLU A 304 -27.80 7.94 -7.38
N LYS A 305 -28.10 6.97 -8.25
CA LYS A 305 -29.42 6.32 -8.35
C LYS A 305 -29.39 4.85 -7.92
N GLN A 306 -28.19 4.32 -7.68
CA GLN A 306 -27.93 2.94 -7.30
C GLN A 306 -26.86 2.87 -6.21
N ARG A 307 -26.63 1.68 -5.67
CA ARG A 307 -25.55 1.48 -4.68
C ARG A 307 -24.22 1.73 -5.38
N VAL A 308 -23.41 2.61 -4.82
CA VAL A 308 -22.02 2.86 -5.22
C VAL A 308 -21.11 2.32 -4.12
N GLY A 309 -19.94 1.82 -4.49
CA GLY A 309 -18.94 1.40 -3.52
C GLY A 309 -18.51 2.59 -2.65
N VAL A 310 -18.30 2.33 -1.35
CA VAL A 310 -17.80 3.36 -0.43
C VAL A 310 -16.36 3.73 -0.83
N ASN A 311 -16.07 5.02 -0.83
CA ASN A 311 -14.75 5.54 -1.15
C ASN A 311 -13.72 5.12 -0.09
N ASP A 312 -12.58 4.59 -0.52
CA ASP A 312 -11.44 4.22 0.33
C ASP A 312 -10.98 5.33 1.27
N LYS A 313 -11.06 6.60 0.84
CA LYS A 313 -10.75 7.76 1.71
C LYS A 313 -11.75 7.92 2.85
N ALA A 314 -13.03 7.66 2.59
CA ALA A 314 -14.08 7.68 3.62
C ALA A 314 -13.86 6.55 4.63
N ILE A 315 -13.51 5.36 4.14
CA ILE A 315 -13.15 4.22 5.00
C ILE A 315 -11.97 4.58 5.91
N LEU A 316 -10.91 5.16 5.34
CA LEU A 316 -9.74 5.58 6.11
C LEU A 316 -10.10 6.65 7.16
N PHE A 317 -10.88 7.66 6.80
CA PHE A 317 -11.34 8.67 7.78
C PHE A 317 -12.12 8.04 8.93
N LEU A 318 -13.04 7.10 8.63
CA LEU A 318 -13.78 6.40 9.67
C LEU A 318 -12.86 5.60 10.60
N LYS A 319 -11.78 4.99 10.10
CA LYS A 319 -10.78 4.36 10.97
C LYS A 319 -10.20 5.37 11.97
N TYR A 320 -9.78 6.55 11.51
CA TYR A 320 -9.26 7.61 12.39
C TYR A 320 -10.28 8.11 13.41
N LEU A 321 -11.55 8.19 13.02
CA LEU A 321 -12.64 8.57 13.93
C LEU A 321 -12.85 7.52 15.03
N TYR A 322 -12.75 6.23 14.67
CA TYR A 322 -13.04 5.11 15.57
C TYR A 322 -11.83 4.57 16.33
N THR A 323 -10.59 4.90 15.94
CA THR A 323 -9.36 4.44 16.61
C THR A 323 -9.37 4.70 18.12
N HIS A 324 -9.97 5.80 18.58
CA HIS A 324 -10.05 6.15 20.00
C HIS A 324 -11.37 5.74 20.68
N SER A 325 -12.37 5.31 19.89
CA SER A 325 -13.72 5.02 20.39
C SER A 325 -13.98 3.52 20.57
N LEU A 326 -13.27 2.66 19.84
CA LEU A 326 -13.33 1.22 20.03
C LEU A 326 -12.48 0.82 21.23
N SER A 327 -13.08 0.11 22.19
CA SER A 327 -12.34 -0.43 23.32
C SER A 327 -11.45 -1.59 22.89
N ALA A 328 -10.33 -1.81 23.59
CA ALA A 328 -9.47 -2.98 23.37
C ALA A 328 -10.26 -4.30 23.48
N TYR A 329 -11.31 -4.34 24.31
CA TYR A 329 -12.20 -5.50 24.41
C TYR A 329 -12.96 -5.77 23.12
N GLU A 330 -13.45 -4.74 22.43
CA GLU A 330 -14.17 -4.88 21.17
C GLU A 330 -13.24 -5.28 20.02
N GLU A 331 -12.00 -4.80 20.03
CA GLU A 331 -10.96 -5.21 19.09
C GLU A 331 -10.53 -6.68 19.27
N ILE A 332 -10.55 -7.18 20.52
CA ILE A 332 -10.20 -8.57 20.87
C ILE A 332 -11.42 -9.51 20.81
N SER A 333 -12.65 -8.98 20.82
CA SER A 333 -13.86 -9.78 20.74
C SER A 333 -14.09 -10.39 19.35
N ASP A 334 -14.91 -11.43 19.28
CA ASP A 334 -15.36 -12.03 18.01
C ASP A 334 -16.34 -11.13 17.22
N LYS A 335 -16.63 -9.92 17.71
CA LYS A 335 -17.56 -9.00 17.05
C LYS A 335 -16.96 -8.51 15.73
N GLN A 336 -17.74 -8.66 14.67
CA GLN A 336 -17.41 -8.14 13.35
C GLN A 336 -18.22 -6.88 13.10
N PHE A 337 -17.57 -5.87 12.54
CA PHE A 337 -18.20 -4.61 12.20
C PHE A 337 -18.14 -4.37 10.69
N ASP A 338 -19.26 -3.90 10.13
CA ASP A 338 -19.39 -3.46 8.75
C ASP A 338 -19.39 -1.92 8.70
N ILE A 339 -18.92 -1.36 7.59
CA ILE A 339 -19.20 0.02 7.21
C ILE A 339 -20.57 0.01 6.56
N GLU A 340 -21.54 0.66 7.21
CA GLU A 340 -22.93 0.66 6.78
C GLU A 340 -23.47 2.08 6.65
N HIS A 341 -24.57 2.22 5.94
CA HIS A 341 -25.32 3.46 5.81
C HIS A 341 -26.34 3.58 6.94
N LEU A 342 -26.35 4.73 7.62
CA LEU A 342 -27.34 5.05 8.64
C LEU A 342 -28.75 5.07 8.07
N ILE A 343 -28.89 5.66 6.89
CA ILE A 343 -30.10 5.56 6.10
C ILE A 343 -29.93 4.44 5.09
N PRO A 344 -30.73 3.36 5.18
CA PRO A 344 -30.59 2.20 4.31
C PRO A 344 -30.60 2.58 2.83
N VAL A 345 -29.63 2.02 2.09
CA VAL A 345 -29.41 2.32 0.68
C VAL A 345 -30.67 2.14 -0.16
N ASP A 346 -31.48 1.11 0.11
CA ASP A 346 -32.68 0.85 -0.68
C ASP A 346 -33.77 1.90 -0.47
N ARG A 347 -33.88 2.51 0.73
CA ARG A 347 -34.77 3.65 0.96
C ARG A 347 -34.33 4.87 0.14
N LEU A 348 -33.02 5.15 0.13
CA LEU A 348 -32.46 6.25 -0.66
C LEU A 348 -32.61 6.02 -2.17
N LYS A 349 -32.37 4.79 -2.66
CA LYS A 349 -32.56 4.42 -4.07
C LYS A 349 -34.00 4.63 -4.54
N ASN A 350 -34.98 4.25 -3.72
CA ASN A 350 -36.40 4.38 -4.05
C ASN A 350 -36.79 5.84 -4.31
N TYR A 351 -36.23 6.78 -3.55
CA TYR A 351 -36.38 8.21 -3.81
C TYR A 351 -35.52 8.67 -5.00
N ALA A 352 -34.24 8.32 -5.00
CA ALA A 352 -33.25 8.80 -5.96
C ALA A 352 -33.56 8.42 -7.41
N THR A 353 -34.07 7.21 -7.65
CA THR A 353 -34.42 6.70 -8.99
C THR A 353 -35.57 7.49 -9.62
N LYS A 354 -36.52 7.96 -8.80
CA LYS A 354 -37.66 8.78 -9.23
C LYS A 354 -37.33 10.26 -9.39
N ASN A 355 -36.13 10.67 -8.97
CA ASN A 355 -35.70 12.07 -8.91
C ASN A 355 -34.31 12.22 -9.55
N ASN A 356 -33.63 13.34 -9.29
CA ASN A 356 -32.32 13.65 -9.85
C ASN A 356 -31.14 12.97 -9.11
N GLY A 357 -31.34 11.80 -8.51
CA GLY A 357 -30.31 11.11 -7.71
C GLY A 357 -30.08 11.73 -6.31
N LEU A 358 -29.33 11.02 -5.46
CA LEU A 358 -28.91 11.47 -4.13
C LEU A 358 -27.44 11.12 -3.88
N PRO A 359 -26.75 11.81 -2.96
CA PRO A 359 -25.40 11.44 -2.55
C PRO A 359 -25.44 10.28 -1.54
N ILE A 360 -25.80 9.08 -2.01
CA ILE A 360 -26.07 7.89 -1.18
C ILE A 360 -24.81 7.46 -0.41
N SER A 361 -23.67 7.45 -1.09
CA SER A 361 -22.35 7.02 -0.58
C SER A 361 -21.64 8.08 0.27
N ALA A 362 -22.30 9.19 0.58
CA ALA A 362 -21.69 10.32 1.29
C ALA A 362 -21.16 9.91 2.66
N LEU A 363 -19.93 10.32 3.00
CA LEU A 363 -19.29 10.03 4.30
C LEU A 363 -20.23 10.25 5.51
N PRO A 364 -21.01 11.35 5.61
CA PRO A 364 -21.89 11.55 6.76
C PRO A 364 -23.01 10.50 6.87
N ASN A 365 -23.39 9.83 5.78
CA ASN A 365 -24.35 8.73 5.83
C ASN A 365 -23.71 7.42 6.32
N LEU A 366 -22.39 7.34 6.45
CA LEU A 366 -21.69 6.12 6.84
C LEU A 366 -21.52 6.03 8.35
N CYS A 367 -21.48 4.81 8.86
CA CYS A 367 -21.16 4.49 10.25
C CYS A 367 -20.54 3.09 10.37
N LEU A 368 -19.98 2.82 11.54
CA LEU A 368 -19.64 1.47 11.96
C LEU A 368 -20.87 0.79 12.59
N LEU A 369 -21.20 -0.42 12.16
CA LEU A 369 -22.31 -1.20 12.71
C LEU A 369 -21.93 -2.68 12.85
N GLU A 370 -22.38 -3.36 13.91
CA GLU A 370 -22.15 -4.80 14.07
C GLU A 370 -22.76 -5.57 12.89
N THR A 371 -21.99 -6.48 12.28
CA THR A 371 -22.39 -7.22 11.07
C THR A 371 -23.70 -7.99 11.31
N LYS A 372 -23.89 -8.57 12.49
CA LYS A 372 -25.12 -9.31 12.82
C LYS A 372 -26.35 -8.39 12.78
N LEU A 373 -26.30 -7.28 13.52
CA LEU A 373 -27.35 -6.27 13.54
C LEU A 373 -27.63 -5.71 12.14
N ASN A 374 -26.57 -5.47 11.33
CA ASN A 374 -26.73 -5.02 9.96
C ASN A 374 -27.58 -5.99 9.11
N ARG A 375 -27.39 -7.30 9.29
CA ARG A 375 -28.20 -8.31 8.58
C ARG A 375 -29.63 -8.37 9.11
N GLU A 376 -29.80 -8.33 10.42
CA GLU A 376 -31.10 -8.46 11.09
C GLU A 376 -32.04 -7.28 10.80
N LYS A 377 -31.52 -6.04 10.80
CA LYS A 377 -32.33 -4.84 10.55
C LYS A 377 -32.84 -4.73 9.11
N GLY A 378 -32.20 -5.39 8.15
CA GLY A 378 -32.51 -5.26 6.72
C GLY A 378 -32.61 -3.80 6.25
N ASN A 379 -33.79 -3.45 5.75
CA ASN A 379 -34.11 -2.12 5.20
C ASN A 379 -34.59 -1.11 6.23
N ASP A 380 -34.59 -1.46 7.51
CA ASP A 380 -34.88 -0.55 8.60
C ASP A 380 -33.64 0.21 9.06
N THR A 381 -33.86 1.40 9.61
CA THR A 381 -32.88 2.01 10.50
C THR A 381 -32.77 1.14 11.76
N PHE A 382 -31.64 1.22 12.48
CA PHE A 382 -31.51 0.44 13.72
C PHE A 382 -32.52 0.89 14.78
N TYR A 383 -32.98 2.15 14.77
CA TYR A 383 -34.06 2.62 15.65
C TYR A 383 -35.39 1.89 15.37
N GLU A 384 -35.80 1.83 14.10
CA GLU A 384 -37.03 1.14 13.69
C GLU A 384 -36.96 -0.37 13.98
N HIS A 385 -35.79 -0.97 13.77
CA HIS A 385 -35.58 -2.39 14.09
C HIS A 385 -35.87 -2.69 15.57
N PHE A 386 -35.35 -1.88 16.50
CA PHE A 386 -35.62 -2.07 17.93
C PHE A 386 -37.07 -1.70 18.30
N ASP A 387 -37.67 -0.67 17.68
CA ASP A 387 -39.10 -0.36 17.87
C ASP A 387 -39.99 -1.55 17.46
N ASN A 388 -39.63 -2.25 16.38
CA ASN A 388 -40.32 -3.45 15.89
C ASN A 388 -40.16 -4.63 16.87
N LEU A 389 -38.95 -4.89 17.37
CA LEU A 389 -38.72 -5.94 18.37
C LEU A 389 -39.51 -5.72 19.66
N VAL A 390 -39.64 -4.46 20.11
CA VAL A 390 -40.49 -4.10 21.25
C VAL A 390 -41.97 -4.35 20.94
N SER A 391 -42.43 -3.96 19.75
CA SER A 391 -43.82 -4.15 19.32
C SER A 391 -44.20 -5.63 19.20
N LEU A 392 -43.24 -6.49 18.86
CA LEU A 392 -43.40 -7.95 18.81
C LEU A 392 -43.27 -8.63 20.18
N GLY A 393 -42.89 -7.89 21.22
CA GLY A 393 -42.65 -8.42 22.56
C GLY A 393 -41.36 -9.24 22.71
N GLU A 394 -40.46 -9.17 21.74
CA GLU A 394 -39.15 -9.84 21.79
C GLU A 394 -38.14 -9.08 22.68
N PHE A 395 -38.32 -7.75 22.79
CA PHE A 395 -37.52 -6.86 23.64
C PHE A 395 -38.41 -6.03 24.56
N THR A 396 -37.91 -5.71 25.76
CA THR A 396 -38.48 -4.62 26.57
C THR A 396 -37.99 -3.26 26.09
N ILE A 397 -38.71 -2.19 26.43
CA ILE A 397 -38.29 -0.80 26.13
C ILE A 397 -36.89 -0.52 26.69
N GLU A 398 -36.61 -0.97 27.91
CA GLU A 398 -35.32 -0.78 28.58
C GLU A 398 -34.18 -1.52 27.85
N GLN A 399 -34.44 -2.75 27.39
CA GLN A 399 -33.45 -3.52 26.61
C GLN A 399 -33.14 -2.82 25.29
N ALA A 400 -34.18 -2.38 24.55
CA ALA A 400 -34.02 -1.65 23.31
C ALA A 400 -33.23 -0.34 23.49
N GLN A 401 -33.54 0.43 24.53
CA GLN A 401 -32.84 1.67 24.85
C GLN A 401 -31.36 1.43 25.15
N LYS A 402 -31.03 0.36 25.87
CA LYS A 402 -29.63 0.01 26.18
C LYS A 402 -28.84 -0.34 24.91
N GLU A 403 -29.41 -1.13 24.01
CA GLU A 403 -28.77 -1.45 22.72
C GLU A 403 -28.59 -0.20 21.85
N ILE A 404 -29.63 0.64 21.74
CA ILE A 404 -29.56 1.91 21.00
C ILE A 404 -28.44 2.79 21.55
N GLN A 405 -28.37 2.99 22.88
CA GLN A 405 -27.32 3.80 23.50
C GLN A 405 -25.92 3.26 23.22
N ASN A 406 -25.75 1.94 23.11
CA ASN A 406 -24.47 1.36 22.73
C ASN A 406 -24.13 1.64 21.27
N ILE A 407 -25.10 1.52 20.36
CA ILE A 407 -24.90 1.80 18.93
C ILE A 407 -24.61 3.28 18.70
N GLU A 408 -25.30 4.19 19.40
CA GLU A 408 -25.14 5.64 19.30
C GLU A 408 -23.71 6.13 19.65
N LYS A 409 -22.95 5.36 20.43
CA LYS A 409 -21.53 5.63 20.69
C LYS A 409 -20.66 5.55 19.44
N TYR A 410 -21.01 4.70 18.48
CA TYR A 410 -20.27 4.49 17.23
C TYR A 410 -20.95 5.17 16.05
N THR A 411 -22.27 5.29 16.08
CA THR A 411 -23.00 5.98 15.02
C THR A 411 -23.01 7.47 15.24
N TYR A 412 -22.83 8.02 16.44
CA TYR A 412 -22.94 9.46 16.70
C TYR A 412 -24.26 10.08 16.19
N THR A 413 -25.36 9.33 16.18
CA THR A 413 -26.70 9.81 15.82
C THR A 413 -27.64 9.77 17.01
N SER A 414 -28.80 10.40 16.87
CA SER A 414 -29.99 10.27 17.71
C SER A 414 -31.20 9.89 16.86
N LYS A 415 -32.26 9.36 17.49
CA LYS A 415 -33.51 9.02 16.78
C LYS A 415 -34.10 10.22 16.02
N ASN A 416 -33.95 11.43 16.57
CA ASN A 416 -34.43 12.66 15.94
C ASN A 416 -33.71 12.98 14.63
N ASP A 417 -32.42 12.64 14.52
CA ASP A 417 -31.62 12.88 13.31
C ASP A 417 -32.17 12.09 12.11
N LEU A 418 -32.86 10.96 12.35
CA LEU A 418 -33.42 10.08 11.32
C LEU A 418 -34.95 10.14 11.24
N SER A 419 -35.59 11.09 11.92
CA SER A 419 -37.06 11.25 11.92
C SER A 419 -37.69 11.44 10.54
N PHE A 420 -36.92 11.96 9.58
CA PHE A 420 -37.39 12.20 8.21
C PHE A 420 -37.36 10.97 7.30
N VAL A 421 -36.79 9.83 7.75
CA VAL A 421 -36.54 8.66 6.89
C VAL A 421 -37.82 8.02 6.34
N ASN A 422 -38.97 8.21 7.01
CA ASN A 422 -40.27 7.76 6.49
C ASN A 422 -40.83 8.66 5.38
N ASN A 423 -40.35 9.90 5.28
CA ASN A 423 -40.77 10.89 4.28
C ASN A 423 -39.53 11.57 3.67
N ILE A 424 -38.65 10.77 3.07
CA ILE A 424 -37.40 11.26 2.48
C ILE A 424 -37.70 12.27 1.38
N ASN A 425 -37.04 13.42 1.48
CA ASN A 425 -36.89 14.37 0.39
C ASN A 425 -35.44 14.88 0.36
N GLN A 426 -35.04 15.44 -0.78
CA GLN A 426 -33.67 15.90 -0.99
C GLN A 426 -33.24 16.96 0.06
N SER A 427 -34.10 17.91 0.40
CA SER A 427 -33.76 18.98 1.36
C SER A 427 -33.44 18.41 2.75
N ASN A 428 -34.30 17.54 3.27
CA ASN A 428 -34.13 16.92 4.59
C ASN A 428 -32.88 16.03 4.62
N TYR A 429 -32.65 15.23 3.57
CA TYR A 429 -31.46 14.37 3.50
C TYR A 429 -30.16 15.18 3.43
N ILE A 430 -30.10 16.23 2.61
CA ILE A 430 -28.91 17.10 2.52
C ILE A 430 -28.67 17.84 3.84
N SER A 431 -29.73 18.29 4.51
CA SER A 431 -29.63 18.90 5.85
C SER A 431 -29.03 17.92 6.87
N PHE A 432 -29.51 16.68 6.88
CA PHE A 432 -28.94 15.60 7.71
C PHE A 432 -27.45 15.39 7.42
N LEU A 433 -27.05 15.27 6.15
CA LEU A 433 -25.65 15.07 5.79
C LEU A 433 -24.75 16.22 6.27
N LYS A 434 -25.19 17.47 6.14
CA LYS A 434 -24.45 18.65 6.61
C LYS A 434 -24.29 18.68 8.13
N ASN A 435 -25.40 18.50 8.86
CA ASN A 435 -25.38 18.52 10.32
C ASN A 435 -24.47 17.41 10.87
N ARG A 436 -24.60 16.23 10.28
CA ARG A 436 -23.81 15.08 10.67
C ARG A 436 -22.34 15.22 10.29
N HIS A 437 -22.02 15.78 9.14
CA HIS A 437 -20.65 16.09 8.75
C HIS A 437 -19.96 16.96 9.81
N ASN A 438 -20.60 18.07 10.21
CA ASN A 438 -20.04 18.95 11.23
C ASN A 438 -19.78 18.19 12.53
N LYS A 439 -20.76 17.37 12.98
CA LYS A 439 -20.62 16.56 14.19
C LYS A 439 -19.43 15.60 14.14
N ILE A 440 -19.26 14.83 13.05
CA ILE A 440 -18.16 13.86 12.95
C ILE A 440 -16.80 14.54 12.77
N VAL A 441 -16.76 15.73 12.15
CA VAL A 441 -15.53 16.53 12.01
C VAL A 441 -15.11 17.13 13.36
N ASP A 442 -16.06 17.64 14.13
CA ASP A 442 -15.78 18.16 15.48
C ASP A 442 -15.29 17.04 16.40
N LEU A 443 -15.94 15.87 16.37
CA LEU A 443 -15.47 14.69 17.09
C LEU A 443 -14.07 14.25 16.66
N PHE A 444 -13.77 14.29 15.35
CA PHE A 444 -12.42 14.01 14.85
C PHE A 444 -11.40 14.99 15.43
N PHE A 445 -11.70 16.28 15.50
CA PHE A 445 -10.80 17.27 16.10
C PHE A 445 -10.60 17.06 17.61
N GLU A 446 -11.67 16.79 18.33
CA GLU A 446 -11.64 16.55 19.79
C GLU A 446 -10.85 15.28 20.12
N ALA A 447 -11.19 14.15 19.51
CA ALA A 447 -10.56 12.86 19.78
C ALA A 447 -9.06 12.84 19.45
N ASN A 448 -8.63 13.68 18.50
CA ASN A 448 -7.25 13.74 18.01
C ASN A 448 -6.47 14.98 18.50
N ASN A 449 -7.05 15.79 19.40
CA ASN A 449 -6.45 17.01 19.95
C ASN A 449 -5.92 17.98 18.87
N ILE A 450 -6.69 18.17 17.79
CA ILE A 450 -6.34 19.09 16.70
C ILE A 450 -6.83 20.50 17.07
N VAL A 451 -5.88 21.42 17.27
CA VAL A 451 -6.11 22.79 17.74
C VAL A 451 -6.27 23.77 16.58
#